data_AF-A0A2N1GBB2-F1
#
_entry.id   AF-A0A2N1GBB2-F1
#
_cell.length_a   1.000
_cell.length_b   1.000
_cell.length_c   1.000
_cell.angle_alpha   90.00
_cell.angle_beta   90.00
_cell.angle_gamma   90.00
#
_symmetry.space_group_name_H-M   'P 1'
#
loop_
_entity.id
_entity.type
_entity.pdbx_description
1 polymer ?
#
loop_
_entity_poly.entity_id
_entity_poly.type
_entity_poly.pdbx_seq_one_letter_code
_entity_poly.pdbx_strand_id
1 'polypeptide(L)'
;MDKEYLDGKTETSGCTLKEYKYVYPRLMESFIQQYDDFQELNFIEREIENHSANLETCKSGMLRISDFDYRRENFDLIEKNCGQEKFLEMMSYYEKRASSHKAIINYLETRKTENLKGLTNKDPRFWLTTFHNKEIQKTGEYISIQSQIENNGYFVINSNNDTVKTYTPELALIFMSIGLIGENMDTKEKCEIDDFAYLNTYIEGYKEGTKSFENEFAVLPNILYGANAEQYVRDIHLNYFHINHTGAHEGWQFVKKQFPLILTHKAVKEYGYYSGIVDKVDVLVAKYPKLFQTFDKCEHQKIDDEEIQQTEAESLDDYKKAISGYFENVINSKDKSSNENRFYYYNRLVDYNNMINERLSKISNLNVRLKLLLSFNHKLTALSTEIVKLFIACHKYDGSDETILNDINFSKYEVQKGFDAIKGFRQNINFNIIEGNIELANNIKVYCVTLFNEMKNKLEDNFYLDIENSPLKNDFDVVLNELDKSINIEELKMINELSKTSTLVPQQNETYKPYVALNNPNQTIFKDGFAFALFDKMKGLYSDTSTPQADYSFLFDIMQKDGFVICTGIKFIEFLSEFDITISKIDSSKTGNKRKTKLYNSIKESLQEKHEKSTI
;
A
#
# COMPACT_ATOMS: atom_id res chain seq x y z
N MET A 1 46.19 26.04 1.80
CA MET A 1 45.74 27.39 2.19
C MET A 1 46.56 27.81 3.38
N ASP A 2 47.10 29.02 3.37
CA ASP A 2 47.92 29.53 4.46
C ASP A 2 47.04 30.02 5.62
N LYS A 3 47.57 29.99 6.85
CA LYS A 3 46.83 30.24 8.10
C LYS A 3 46.22 31.66 8.12
N GLU A 4 46.98 32.66 7.68
CA GLU A 4 46.50 34.06 7.58
C GLU A 4 45.31 34.21 6.61
N TYR A 5 45.24 33.39 5.55
CA TYR A 5 44.13 33.43 4.58
C TYR A 5 42.83 32.91 5.20
N LEU A 6 42.92 31.91 6.10
CA LEU A 6 41.77 31.30 6.75
C LEU A 6 41.29 32.15 7.95
N ASP A 7 42.21 32.67 8.75
CA ASP A 7 41.91 33.53 9.89
C ASP A 7 41.23 34.84 9.44
N GLY A 8 41.71 35.46 8.35
CA GLY A 8 41.10 36.67 7.78
C GLY A 8 39.70 36.46 7.18
N LYS A 9 39.35 35.24 6.74
CA LYS A 9 38.02 34.92 6.20
C LYS A 9 37.01 34.61 7.31
N THR A 10 37.42 33.96 8.39
CA THR A 10 36.55 33.68 9.55
C THR A 10 36.08 34.94 10.25
N GLU A 11 36.85 36.03 10.19
CA GLU A 11 36.49 37.31 10.81
C GLU A 11 35.57 38.18 9.95
N THR A 12 35.47 37.96 8.63
CA THR A 12 34.82 38.94 7.73
C THR A 12 33.82 38.41 6.70
N SER A 13 33.78 37.11 6.35
CA SER A 13 32.95 36.67 5.20
C SER A 13 32.34 35.27 5.24
N GLY A 14 32.51 34.51 6.32
CA GLY A 14 31.96 33.16 6.42
C GLY A 14 32.75 32.11 5.60
N CYS A 15 32.75 30.88 6.10
CA CYS A 15 33.55 29.78 5.57
C CYS A 15 32.66 28.83 4.73
N THR A 16 33.12 28.34 3.58
CA THR A 16 32.38 27.33 2.81
C THR A 16 32.50 25.95 3.47
N LEU A 17 31.53 25.03 3.22
CA LEU A 17 31.53 23.67 3.80
C LEU A 17 32.82 22.88 3.50
N LYS A 18 33.46 23.14 2.35
CA LYS A 18 34.73 22.52 1.95
C LYS A 18 35.93 23.07 2.70
N GLU A 19 35.93 24.37 3.01
CA GLU A 19 36.94 25.03 3.85
C GLU A 19 36.78 24.61 5.33
N TYR A 20 35.54 24.48 5.81
CA TYR A 20 35.23 24.09 7.19
C TYR A 20 35.74 22.67 7.54
N LYS A 21 35.60 21.71 6.63
CA LYS A 21 36.14 20.34 6.80
C LYS A 21 37.66 20.29 6.98
N TYR A 22 38.39 21.31 6.51
CA TYR A 22 39.84 21.40 6.62
C TYR A 22 40.31 22.16 7.88
N VAL A 23 39.52 23.13 8.32
CA VAL A 23 39.84 24.02 9.46
C VAL A 23 39.50 23.35 10.80
N TYR A 24 38.42 22.57 10.84
CA TYR A 24 37.89 21.98 12.07
C TYR A 24 38.86 21.02 12.81
N PRO A 25 39.54 20.06 12.13
CA PRO A 25 40.45 19.15 12.83
C PRO A 25 41.67 19.85 13.42
N ARG A 26 42.19 20.89 12.75
CA ARG A 26 43.37 21.65 13.19
C ARG A 26 43.10 22.60 14.35
N LEU A 27 41.93 23.23 14.36
CA LEU A 27 41.48 23.99 15.53
C LEU A 27 41.34 23.08 16.76
N MET A 28 40.85 21.86 16.55
CA MET A 28 40.64 20.91 17.64
C MET A 28 41.96 20.30 18.15
N GLU A 29 42.91 19.99 17.26
CA GLU A 29 44.29 19.61 17.67
C GLU A 29 45.00 20.73 18.45
N SER A 30 44.86 21.99 18.01
CA SER A 30 45.48 23.12 18.68
C SER A 30 44.83 23.43 20.04
N PHE A 31 43.54 23.11 20.19
CA PHE A 31 42.80 23.23 21.44
C PHE A 31 43.17 22.11 22.43
N ILE A 32 43.31 20.87 21.95
CA ILE A 32 43.73 19.72 22.76
C ILE A 32 45.17 19.88 23.26
N GLN A 33 46.07 20.47 22.47
CA GLN A 33 47.47 20.70 22.87
C GLN A 33 47.67 21.77 23.95
N GLN A 34 46.65 22.56 24.31
CA GLN A 34 46.77 23.62 25.31
C GLN A 34 46.39 23.20 26.74
N TYR A 35 45.90 21.96 26.95
CA TYR A 35 45.39 21.51 28.26
C TYR A 35 46.05 20.18 28.68
N ASP A 36 47.06 20.26 29.55
CA ASP A 36 47.88 19.13 30.02
C ASP A 36 47.41 18.53 31.36
N ASP A 37 46.28 18.96 31.92
CA ASP A 37 45.81 18.50 33.23
C ASP A 37 44.66 17.47 33.12
N PHE A 38 44.97 16.24 33.51
CA PHE A 38 44.20 15.01 33.26
C PHE A 38 42.82 14.99 33.95
N GLN A 39 42.57 15.88 34.92
CA GLN A 39 41.27 15.98 35.63
C GLN A 39 40.28 16.91 34.90
N GLU A 40 40.74 17.97 34.24
CA GLU A 40 39.88 18.84 33.42
C GLU A 40 39.47 18.12 32.12
N LEU A 41 40.37 17.31 31.54
CA LEU A 41 40.08 16.47 30.36
C LEU A 41 38.97 15.45 30.63
N ASN A 42 38.97 14.77 31.78
CA ASN A 42 37.90 13.80 32.10
C ASN A 42 36.54 14.48 32.35
N PHE A 43 36.52 15.70 32.90
CA PHE A 43 35.29 16.46 33.06
C PHE A 43 34.76 16.94 31.70
N ILE A 44 35.65 17.42 30.83
CA ILE A 44 35.32 17.88 29.49
C ILE A 44 34.92 16.70 28.59
N GLU A 45 35.60 15.56 28.65
CA GLU A 45 35.25 14.33 27.93
C GLU A 45 33.90 13.78 28.40
N ARG A 46 33.64 13.76 29.71
CA ARG A 46 32.34 13.33 30.25
C ARG A 46 31.22 14.30 29.88
N GLU A 47 31.49 15.60 29.82
CA GLU A 47 30.52 16.59 29.34
C GLU A 47 30.34 16.53 27.81
N ILE A 48 31.38 16.18 27.04
CA ILE A 48 31.31 15.92 25.60
C ILE A 48 30.56 14.62 25.30
N GLU A 49 30.74 13.56 26.09
CA GLU A 49 30.00 12.30 25.99
C GLU A 49 28.53 12.52 26.36
N ASN A 50 28.25 13.24 27.45
CA ASN A 50 26.90 13.66 27.81
C ASN A 50 26.29 14.57 26.73
N HIS A 51 27.07 15.49 26.13
CA HIS A 51 26.64 16.33 25.02
C HIS A 51 26.43 15.54 23.72
N SER A 52 27.21 14.49 23.47
CA SER A 52 27.10 13.65 22.27
C SER A 52 25.89 12.73 22.37
N ALA A 53 25.62 12.18 23.56
CA ALA A 53 24.39 11.45 23.89
C ALA A 53 23.14 12.35 23.81
N ASN A 54 23.27 13.63 24.18
CA ASN A 54 22.22 14.63 24.01
C ASN A 54 22.12 15.18 22.57
N LEU A 55 23.16 15.03 21.74
CA LEU A 55 23.17 15.41 20.33
C LEU A 55 22.51 14.35 19.44
N GLU A 56 22.61 13.06 19.81
CA GLU A 56 21.81 11.99 19.18
C GLU A 56 20.30 12.20 19.38
N THR A 57 19.89 12.79 20.50
CA THR A 57 18.50 13.23 20.74
C THR A 57 18.16 14.60 20.11
N CYS A 58 19.15 15.41 19.71
CA CYS A 58 18.94 16.72 19.06
C CYS A 58 18.81 16.68 17.52
N LYS A 59 18.79 15.50 16.88
CA LYS A 59 18.47 15.37 15.44
C LYS A 59 17.05 15.85 15.07
N SER A 60 16.19 16.17 16.06
CA SER A 60 14.80 16.63 15.87
C SER A 60 14.59 18.15 15.81
N GLY A 61 15.65 18.96 15.69
CA GLY A 61 15.50 20.38 15.31
C GLY A 61 14.58 21.21 16.22
N MET A 62 14.85 21.27 17.52
CA MET A 62 14.32 22.34 18.37
C MET A 62 15.14 22.46 19.67
N LEU A 63 16.08 23.42 19.72
CA LEU A 63 16.62 23.90 21.00
C LEU A 63 15.47 24.63 21.70
N ARG A 64 14.91 24.04 22.77
CA ARG A 64 13.96 24.77 23.62
C ARG A 64 14.72 25.84 24.39
N ILE A 65 14.15 27.04 24.46
CA ILE A 65 14.64 28.16 25.26
C ILE A 65 14.89 27.74 26.74
N SER A 66 14.18 26.71 27.23
CA SER A 66 14.38 26.15 28.57
C SER A 66 15.77 25.56 28.83
N ASP A 67 16.49 25.10 27.80
CA ASP A 67 17.86 24.60 27.95
C ASP A 67 18.87 25.72 28.12
N PHE A 68 18.54 26.94 27.71
CA PHE A 68 19.34 28.13 28.00
C PHE A 68 19.11 28.62 29.44
N ASP A 69 17.90 28.48 29.96
CA ASP A 69 17.58 28.87 31.34
C ASP A 69 18.25 27.93 32.37
N TYR A 70 18.30 26.62 32.13
CA TYR A 70 19.06 25.67 32.96
C TYR A 70 20.58 25.94 32.95
N ARG A 71 21.12 26.37 31.80
CA ARG A 71 22.54 26.73 31.67
C ARG A 71 22.85 28.03 32.41
N ARG A 72 21.92 28.97 32.45
CA ARG A 72 22.08 30.26 33.12
C ARG A 72 22.21 30.13 34.65
N GLU A 73 21.51 29.18 35.26
CA GLU A 73 21.61 28.92 36.71
C GLU A 73 22.95 28.29 37.13
N ASN A 74 23.68 27.69 36.20
CA ASN A 74 24.95 27.01 36.48
C ASN A 74 26.19 27.80 36.01
N PHE A 75 26.00 28.89 35.27
CA PHE A 75 27.09 29.71 34.76
C PHE A 75 27.85 30.46 35.86
N ASP A 76 27.18 30.88 36.93
CA ASP A 76 27.82 31.53 38.08
C ASP A 76 28.85 30.60 38.75
N LEU A 77 28.60 29.29 38.78
CA LEU A 77 29.50 28.31 39.36
C LEU A 77 30.74 28.09 38.47
N ILE A 78 30.54 28.11 37.16
CA ILE A 78 31.61 27.94 36.18
C ILE A 78 32.49 29.20 36.15
N GLU A 79 31.90 30.39 36.05
CA GLU A 79 32.62 31.68 36.09
C GLU A 79 33.48 31.82 37.35
N LYS A 80 32.94 31.39 38.50
CA LYS A 80 33.66 31.39 39.78
C LYS A 80 34.85 30.42 39.83
N ASN A 81 34.77 29.29 39.13
CA ASN A 81 35.79 28.24 39.17
C ASN A 81 36.87 28.40 38.07
N CYS A 82 36.51 28.87 36.88
CA CYS A 82 37.47 29.04 35.77
C CYS A 82 38.00 30.48 35.62
N GLY A 83 37.41 31.44 36.33
CA GLY A 83 37.71 32.86 36.20
C GLY A 83 36.97 33.51 35.03
N GLN A 84 36.68 34.81 35.17
CA GLN A 84 35.82 35.58 34.26
C GLN A 84 36.34 35.61 32.82
N GLU A 85 37.66 35.70 32.62
CA GLU A 85 38.25 35.78 31.29
C GLU A 85 38.06 34.47 30.49
N LYS A 86 38.34 33.31 31.11
CA LYS A 86 38.12 31.99 30.51
C LYS A 86 36.63 31.69 30.30
N PHE A 87 35.78 32.16 31.20
CA PHE A 87 34.33 32.05 31.04
C PHE A 87 33.82 32.82 29.82
N LEU A 88 34.29 34.06 29.62
CA LEU A 88 33.95 34.88 28.46
C LEU A 88 34.47 34.28 27.14
N GLU A 89 35.67 33.69 27.15
CA GLU A 89 36.20 32.99 25.98
C GLU A 89 35.36 31.76 25.61
N MET A 90 34.97 30.97 26.61
CA MET A 90 34.07 29.82 26.44
C MET A 90 32.70 30.26 25.91
N MET A 91 32.11 31.33 26.44
CA MET A 91 30.83 31.87 25.97
C MET A 91 30.92 32.39 24.54
N SER A 92 32.00 33.10 24.19
CA SER A 92 32.28 33.57 22.82
C SER A 92 32.40 32.39 21.83
N TYR A 93 33.04 31.29 22.24
CA TYR A 93 33.08 30.06 21.46
C TYR A 93 31.68 29.45 21.24
N TYR A 94 30.85 29.38 22.29
CA TYR A 94 29.47 28.88 22.17
C TYR A 94 28.59 29.77 21.30
N GLU A 95 28.71 31.10 21.40
CA GLU A 95 27.98 32.05 20.56
C GLU A 95 28.38 31.94 19.08
N LYS A 96 29.69 31.80 18.79
CA LYS A 96 30.20 31.54 17.43
C LYS A 96 29.69 30.21 16.87
N ARG A 97 29.63 29.15 17.70
CA ARG A 97 29.09 27.84 17.32
C ARG A 97 27.58 27.89 17.06
N ALA A 98 26.81 28.55 17.92
CA ALA A 98 25.38 28.76 17.76
C ALA A 98 25.05 29.56 16.49
N SER A 99 25.82 30.62 16.23
CA SER A 99 25.69 31.43 15.01
C SER A 99 26.01 30.63 13.74
N SER A 100 27.03 29.77 13.79
CA SER A 100 27.39 28.87 12.69
C SER A 100 26.29 27.82 12.41
N HIS A 101 25.72 27.21 13.45
CA HIS A 101 24.59 26.29 13.30
C HIS A 101 23.35 27.01 12.71
N LYS A 102 23.04 28.22 13.17
CA LYS A 102 21.93 29.02 12.65
C LYS A 102 22.13 29.37 11.16
N ALA A 103 23.36 29.67 10.75
CA ALA A 103 23.69 29.92 9.34
C ALA A 103 23.53 28.66 8.47
N ILE A 104 23.91 27.49 8.98
CA ILE A 104 23.71 26.20 8.29
C ILE A 104 22.22 25.87 8.16
N ILE A 105 21.45 26.04 9.24
CA ILE A 105 19.99 25.83 9.22
C ILE A 105 19.34 26.78 8.20
N ASN A 106 19.64 28.07 8.25
CA ASN A 106 19.11 29.05 7.30
C ASN A 106 19.48 28.70 5.85
N TYR A 107 20.72 28.24 5.59
CA TYR A 107 21.16 27.80 4.27
C TYR A 107 20.38 26.57 3.76
N LEU A 108 20.15 25.58 4.63
CA LEU A 108 19.38 24.39 4.30
C LEU A 108 17.89 24.72 4.05
N GLU A 109 17.33 25.67 4.80
CA GLU A 109 15.96 26.15 4.63
C GLU A 109 15.78 27.00 3.34
N THR A 110 16.74 27.86 3.01
CA THR A 110 16.69 28.63 1.74
C THR A 110 16.80 27.70 0.53
N ARG A 111 17.68 26.70 0.58
CA ARG A 111 17.84 25.72 -0.50
C ARG A 111 16.59 24.84 -0.71
N LYS A 112 15.88 24.49 0.37
CA LYS A 112 14.56 23.83 0.31
C LYS A 112 13.52 24.68 -0.43
N THR A 113 13.52 25.99 -0.18
CA THR A 113 12.50 26.90 -0.73
C THR A 113 12.72 27.19 -2.22
N GLU A 114 13.96 27.15 -2.69
CA GLU A 114 14.32 27.37 -4.10
C GLU A 114 14.03 26.13 -4.97
N ASN A 115 14.23 24.92 -4.45
CA ASN A 115 13.96 23.68 -5.19
C ASN A 115 12.46 23.36 -5.36
N LEU A 116 11.58 23.87 -4.48
CA LEU A 116 10.14 23.61 -4.53
C LEU A 116 9.38 24.41 -5.60
N LYS A 117 9.97 25.45 -6.20
CA LYS A 117 9.28 26.35 -7.15
C LYS A 117 9.25 25.88 -8.61
N GLY A 118 9.78 24.70 -8.93
CA GLY A 118 9.90 24.24 -10.33
C GLY A 118 9.50 22.79 -10.64
N LEU A 119 9.11 21.96 -9.67
CA LEU A 119 8.80 20.56 -9.96
C LEU A 119 7.43 20.40 -10.65
N THR A 120 7.49 20.31 -11.98
CA THR A 120 6.45 19.68 -12.79
C THR A 120 6.12 18.28 -12.24
N ASN A 121 4.85 17.90 -12.35
CA ASN A 121 4.14 16.68 -11.89
C ASN A 121 4.74 15.29 -12.25
N LYS A 122 6.06 15.16 -12.41
CA LYS A 122 6.74 13.91 -12.73
C LYS A 122 7.21 13.27 -11.42
N ASP A 123 6.93 11.98 -11.27
CA ASP A 123 7.45 11.12 -10.20
C ASP A 123 8.78 10.51 -10.69
N PRO A 124 9.94 11.16 -10.46
CA PRO A 124 11.20 10.70 -10.99
C PRO A 124 11.55 9.32 -10.44
N ARG A 125 12.18 8.49 -11.28
CA ARG A 125 12.59 7.13 -10.92
C ARG A 125 14.08 7.08 -10.71
N PHE A 126 14.52 6.77 -9.50
CA PHE A 126 15.95 6.64 -9.19
C PHE A 126 16.29 5.18 -8.87
N TRP A 127 17.31 4.64 -9.53
CA TRP A 127 17.86 3.34 -9.19
C TRP A 127 18.94 3.48 -8.12
N LEU A 128 18.71 2.86 -6.96
CA LEU A 128 19.60 2.91 -5.80
C LEU A 128 20.77 1.93 -5.94
N THR A 129 21.74 2.26 -6.80
CA THR A 129 22.87 1.39 -7.12
C THR A 129 23.68 0.95 -5.89
N THR A 130 23.77 1.80 -4.86
CA THR A 130 24.48 1.52 -3.59
C THR A 130 23.85 0.39 -2.77
N PHE A 131 22.56 0.13 -2.96
CA PHE A 131 21.83 -0.93 -2.24
C PHE A 131 21.83 -2.26 -3.01
N HIS A 132 22.16 -2.23 -4.30
CA HIS A 132 22.16 -3.42 -5.14
C HIS A 132 23.36 -4.35 -4.88
N ASN A 133 24.53 -3.78 -4.60
CA ASN A 133 25.78 -4.53 -4.48
C ASN A 133 26.03 -5.14 -3.08
N LYS A 134 25.07 -5.05 -2.15
CA LYS A 134 25.17 -5.47 -0.74
C LYS A 134 26.34 -4.87 0.05
N GLU A 135 27.15 -3.97 -0.51
CA GLU A 135 28.27 -3.34 0.22
C GLU A 135 27.77 -2.48 1.37
N ILE A 136 26.60 -1.85 1.20
CA ILE A 136 25.97 -1.07 2.27
C ILE A 136 25.65 -1.93 3.51
N GLN A 137 25.39 -3.23 3.32
CA GLN A 137 25.06 -4.16 4.41
C GLN A 137 26.26 -4.43 5.33
N LYS A 138 27.48 -4.12 4.87
CA LYS A 138 28.71 -4.27 5.65
C LYS A 138 29.07 -3.00 6.44
N THR A 139 28.31 -1.90 6.26
CA THR A 139 28.60 -0.65 6.96
C THR A 139 28.17 -0.74 8.42
N GLY A 140 28.90 -0.08 9.33
CA GLY A 140 28.53 -0.05 10.74
C GLY A 140 27.15 0.56 11.00
N GLU A 141 26.74 1.53 10.18
CA GLU A 141 25.41 2.14 10.23
C GLU A 141 24.31 1.12 9.90
N TYR A 142 24.46 0.36 8.81
CA TYR A 142 23.51 -0.70 8.45
C TYR A 142 23.39 -1.74 9.55
N ILE A 143 24.52 -2.26 10.05
CA ILE A 143 24.54 -3.29 11.09
C ILE A 143 23.87 -2.78 12.38
N SER A 144 24.11 -1.51 12.75
CA SER A 144 23.48 -0.88 13.91
C SER A 144 21.95 -0.78 13.75
N ILE A 145 21.48 -0.29 12.60
CA ILE A 145 20.05 -0.18 12.30
C ILE A 145 19.40 -1.57 12.25
N GLN A 146 20.06 -2.54 11.62
CA GLN A 146 19.61 -3.92 11.55
C GLN A 146 19.44 -4.51 12.95
N SER A 147 20.43 -4.35 13.82
CA SER A 147 20.34 -4.83 15.20
C SER A 147 19.17 -4.17 15.96
N GLN A 148 18.91 -2.88 15.74
CA GLN A 148 17.74 -2.22 16.34
C GLN A 148 16.41 -2.78 15.83
N ILE A 149 16.30 -3.08 14.53
CA ILE A 149 15.11 -3.69 13.94
C ILE A 149 14.94 -5.12 14.43
N GLU A 150 16.01 -5.92 14.53
CA GLU A 150 15.96 -7.29 15.05
C GLU A 150 15.51 -7.32 16.52
N ASN A 151 15.97 -6.36 17.33
CA ASN A 151 15.65 -6.28 18.75
C ASN A 151 14.24 -5.70 19.01
N ASN A 152 13.82 -4.69 18.24
CA ASN A 152 12.58 -3.95 18.52
C ASN A 152 11.44 -4.27 17.55
N GLY A 153 11.72 -4.97 16.46
CA GLY A 153 10.84 -5.16 15.31
C GLY A 153 10.81 -3.98 14.34
N TYR A 154 11.39 -2.82 14.68
CA TYR A 154 11.37 -1.60 13.88
C TYR A 154 12.51 -0.63 14.24
N PHE A 155 12.74 0.35 13.37
CA PHE A 155 13.59 1.51 13.60
C PHE A 155 12.77 2.81 13.55
N VAL A 156 13.00 3.70 14.52
CA VAL A 156 12.25 4.96 14.68
C VAL A 156 12.97 6.10 13.97
N ILE A 157 12.26 6.80 13.09
CA ILE A 157 12.72 8.01 12.43
C ILE A 157 11.94 9.20 12.97
N ASN A 158 12.67 10.17 13.51
CA ASN A 158 12.12 11.44 13.98
C ASN A 158 12.39 12.52 12.94
N SER A 159 11.33 13.15 12.42
CA SER A 159 11.42 14.24 11.45
C SER A 159 10.49 15.37 11.85
N ASN A 160 11.06 16.53 12.20
CA ASN A 160 10.34 17.68 12.74
C ASN A 160 9.44 17.30 13.93
N ASN A 161 8.12 17.21 13.72
CA ASN A 161 7.09 16.90 14.71
C ASN A 161 6.51 15.49 14.55
N ASP A 162 7.04 14.70 13.62
CA ASP A 162 6.54 13.37 13.30
C ASP A 162 7.54 12.30 13.73
N THR A 163 7.00 11.25 14.34
CA THR A 163 7.73 10.02 14.68
C THR A 163 7.12 8.90 13.87
N VAL A 164 7.90 8.29 12.97
CA VAL A 164 7.46 7.19 12.12
C VAL A 164 8.37 5.99 12.29
N LYS A 165 7.83 4.78 12.07
CA LYS A 165 8.59 3.53 12.10
C LYS A 165 8.93 3.07 10.70
N THR A 166 10.09 2.43 10.57
CA THR A 166 10.52 1.66 9.39
C THR A 166 10.86 0.24 9.83
N TYR A 167 10.68 -0.73 8.93
CA TYR A 167 10.82 -2.15 9.27
C TYR A 167 11.95 -2.86 8.51
N THR A 168 12.70 -2.11 7.68
CA THR A 168 13.89 -2.62 6.98
C THR A 168 15.07 -1.66 7.17
N PRO A 169 16.30 -2.17 7.36
CA PRO A 169 17.48 -1.32 7.47
C PRO A 169 17.70 -0.42 6.25
N GLU A 170 17.32 -0.90 5.06
CA GLU A 170 17.50 -0.17 3.81
C GLU A 170 16.65 1.10 3.74
N LEU A 171 15.35 1.01 4.07
CA LEU A 171 14.49 2.20 4.15
C LEU A 171 15.00 3.21 5.18
N ALA A 172 15.42 2.75 6.35
CA ALA A 172 15.97 3.63 7.37
C ALA A 172 17.22 4.38 6.85
N LEU A 173 18.15 3.67 6.20
CA LEU A 173 19.32 4.30 5.59
C LEU A 173 18.96 5.25 4.45
N ILE A 174 18.01 4.90 3.58
CA ILE A 174 17.55 5.78 2.49
C ILE A 174 17.12 7.15 3.07
N PHE A 175 16.43 7.15 4.21
CA PHE A 175 15.93 8.37 4.85
C PHE A 175 16.93 9.07 5.78
N MET A 176 18.02 8.39 6.17
CA MET A 176 19.05 8.93 7.07
C MET A 176 20.32 9.35 6.32
N SER A 177 20.50 8.92 5.07
CA SER A 177 21.71 9.15 4.29
C SER A 177 21.83 10.61 3.85
N ILE A 178 22.87 11.29 4.34
CA ILE A 178 23.22 12.62 3.83
C ILE A 178 23.81 12.47 2.43
N GLY A 179 23.11 12.99 1.42
CA GLY A 179 23.56 12.98 0.03
C GLY A 179 23.42 11.60 -0.64
N LEU A 180 22.26 10.96 -0.48
CA LEU A 180 21.94 9.70 -1.14
C LEU A 180 22.18 9.80 -2.66
N ILE A 181 23.05 8.95 -3.21
CA ILE A 181 23.34 8.92 -4.66
C ILE A 181 22.52 7.82 -5.32
N GLY A 182 21.87 8.15 -6.44
CA GLY A 182 21.26 7.15 -7.32
C GLY A 182 21.41 7.52 -8.79
N GLU A 183 21.03 6.59 -9.66
CA GLU A 183 20.97 6.82 -11.11
C GLU A 183 19.54 7.21 -11.50
N ASN A 184 19.35 8.39 -12.06
CA ASN A 184 18.07 8.79 -12.62
C ASN A 184 17.76 7.91 -13.84
N MET A 185 16.68 7.13 -13.80
CA MET A 185 16.39 6.14 -14.83
C MET A 185 15.98 6.77 -16.16
N ASP A 186 15.51 8.03 -16.17
CA ASP A 186 15.09 8.74 -17.38
C ASP A 186 16.28 9.42 -18.06
N THR A 187 17.22 10.00 -17.30
CA THR A 187 18.41 10.67 -17.85
C THR A 187 19.65 9.77 -17.93
N LYS A 188 19.66 8.65 -17.20
CA LYS A 188 20.81 7.75 -16.99
C LYS A 188 22.00 8.41 -16.28
N GLU A 189 21.79 9.55 -15.65
CA GLU A 189 22.83 10.28 -14.93
C GLU A 189 22.81 9.91 -13.44
N LYS A 190 24.00 9.82 -12.83
CA LYS A 190 24.13 9.73 -11.38
C LYS A 190 23.93 11.11 -10.77
N CYS A 191 23.03 11.22 -9.82
CA CYS A 191 22.76 12.46 -9.10
C CYS A 191 22.50 12.22 -7.63
N GLU A 192 22.64 13.29 -6.84
CA GLU A 192 22.20 13.34 -5.45
C GLU A 192 20.66 13.40 -5.42
N ILE A 193 20.06 12.53 -4.60
CA ILE A 193 18.62 12.42 -4.39
C ILE A 193 18.26 13.27 -3.17
N ASP A 194 17.16 14.02 -3.26
CA ASP A 194 16.56 14.71 -2.11
C ASP A 194 15.86 13.69 -1.20
N ASP A 195 16.64 13.03 -0.34
CA ASP A 195 16.19 12.06 0.67
C ASP A 195 15.09 12.62 1.57
N PHE A 196 15.15 13.92 1.90
CA PHE A 196 14.14 14.59 2.72
C PHE A 196 12.77 14.66 2.03
N ALA A 197 12.73 14.88 0.71
CA ALA A 197 11.48 14.86 -0.05
C ALA A 197 10.81 13.47 -0.01
N TYR A 198 11.60 12.40 -0.09
CA TYR A 198 11.09 11.02 0.03
C TYR A 198 10.68 10.68 1.46
N LEU A 199 11.41 11.12 2.48
CA LEU A 199 11.00 10.95 3.88
C LEU A 199 9.65 11.63 4.16
N ASN A 200 9.42 12.85 3.66
CA ASN A 200 8.11 13.51 3.81
C ASN A 200 6.98 12.72 3.12
N THR A 201 7.28 12.13 1.96
CA THR A 201 6.33 11.29 1.22
C THR A 201 6.00 10.01 1.98
N TYR A 202 7.01 9.41 2.62
CA TYR A 202 6.84 8.26 3.50
C TYR A 202 5.97 8.62 4.71
N ILE A 203 6.24 9.75 5.36
CA ILE A 203 5.46 10.25 6.51
C ILE A 203 3.99 10.52 6.12
N GLU A 204 3.75 11.11 4.94
CA GLU A 204 2.39 11.31 4.43
C GLU A 204 1.67 9.97 4.25
N GLY A 205 2.30 9.00 3.58
CA GLY A 205 1.76 7.64 3.44
C GLY A 205 1.48 7.01 4.80
N TYR A 206 2.43 7.08 5.73
CA TYR A 206 2.33 6.53 7.09
C TYR A 206 1.11 7.06 7.85
N LYS A 207 0.88 8.37 7.79
CA LYS A 207 -0.30 9.00 8.40
C LYS A 207 -1.59 8.56 7.73
N GLU A 208 -1.60 8.44 6.39
CA GLU A 208 -2.77 7.92 5.65
C GLU A 208 -3.08 6.47 6.04
N GLY A 209 -2.07 5.61 6.15
CA GLY A 209 -2.21 4.21 6.56
C GLY A 209 -2.72 4.05 7.98
N THR A 210 -2.11 4.77 8.92
CA THR A 210 -2.56 4.91 10.31
C THR A 210 -4.05 5.28 10.36
N LYS A 211 -4.44 6.35 9.66
CA LYS A 211 -5.82 6.83 9.65
C LYS A 211 -6.77 5.84 8.99
N SER A 212 -6.34 5.15 7.93
CA SER A 212 -7.12 4.11 7.26
C SER A 212 -7.44 2.98 8.22
N PHE A 213 -6.42 2.47 8.91
CA PHE A 213 -6.58 1.42 9.92
C PHE A 213 -7.51 1.86 11.04
N GLU A 214 -7.34 3.08 11.57
CA GLU A 214 -8.21 3.61 12.61
C GLU A 214 -9.66 3.76 12.17
N ASN A 215 -9.93 4.09 10.91
CA ASN A 215 -11.31 4.21 10.42
C ASN A 215 -11.99 2.84 10.23
N GLU A 216 -11.24 1.83 9.80
CA GLU A 216 -11.77 0.52 9.43
C GLU A 216 -11.79 -0.46 10.62
N PHE A 217 -10.77 -0.40 11.47
CA PHE A 217 -10.53 -1.35 12.55
C PHE A 217 -10.51 -0.66 13.93
N ALA A 218 -11.18 0.48 14.05
CA ALA A 218 -11.40 1.17 15.33
C ALA A 218 -11.84 0.17 16.41
N VAL A 219 -11.04 0.12 17.47
CA VAL A 219 -11.24 -0.83 18.56
C VAL A 219 -12.42 -0.38 19.42
N LEU A 220 -13.58 -1.01 19.24
CA LEU A 220 -14.69 -0.86 20.19
C LEU A 220 -14.56 -1.91 21.31
N PRO A 221 -14.80 -1.57 22.59
CA PRO A 221 -14.65 -2.50 23.71
C PRO A 221 -15.48 -3.79 23.57
N ASN A 222 -16.67 -3.71 22.97
CA ASN A 222 -17.54 -4.86 22.71
C ASN A 222 -16.97 -5.81 21.64
N ILE A 223 -16.10 -5.33 20.75
CA ILE A 223 -15.42 -6.17 19.75
C ILE A 223 -14.29 -6.95 20.43
N LEU A 224 -13.47 -6.28 21.25
CA LEU A 224 -12.32 -6.91 21.91
C LEU A 224 -12.68 -7.94 22.98
N TYR A 225 -13.76 -7.69 23.73
CA TYR A 225 -14.16 -8.53 24.86
C TYR A 225 -15.45 -9.31 24.60
N GLY A 226 -16.04 -9.18 23.41
CA GLY A 226 -17.24 -9.90 23.01
C GLY A 226 -16.94 -11.16 22.21
N ALA A 227 -18.00 -11.83 21.77
CA ALA A 227 -17.92 -13.07 20.98
C ALA A 227 -17.19 -12.92 19.62
N ASN A 228 -16.99 -11.67 19.15
CA ASN A 228 -16.38 -11.39 17.85
C ASN A 228 -14.87 -11.09 17.91
N ALA A 229 -14.23 -11.22 19.08
CA ALA A 229 -12.83 -10.84 19.25
C ALA A 229 -11.88 -11.64 18.32
N GLU A 230 -12.11 -12.93 18.17
CA GLU A 230 -11.32 -13.78 17.26
C GLU A 230 -11.57 -13.42 15.79
N GLN A 231 -12.82 -13.11 15.43
CA GLN A 231 -13.15 -12.72 14.06
C GLN A 231 -12.47 -11.40 13.70
N TYR A 232 -12.42 -10.44 14.63
CA TYR A 232 -11.70 -9.18 14.45
C TYR A 232 -10.21 -9.41 14.16
N VAL A 233 -9.56 -10.32 14.90
CA VAL A 233 -8.17 -10.72 14.65
C VAL A 233 -8.02 -11.36 13.26
N ARG A 234 -8.91 -12.28 12.90
CA ARG A 234 -8.91 -12.91 11.57
C ARG A 234 -9.12 -11.89 10.45
N ASP A 235 -10.01 -10.93 10.63
CA ASP A 235 -10.27 -9.89 9.64
C ASP A 235 -9.04 -9.01 9.45
N ILE A 236 -8.32 -8.62 10.51
CA ILE A 236 -7.06 -7.88 10.38
C ILE A 236 -6.00 -8.73 9.67
N HIS A 237 -5.87 -10.01 10.03
CA HIS A 237 -4.93 -10.93 9.41
C HIS A 237 -5.22 -11.07 7.91
N LEU A 238 -6.45 -11.40 7.52
CA LEU A 238 -6.83 -11.54 6.12
C LEU A 238 -6.68 -10.23 5.34
N ASN A 239 -7.10 -9.11 5.92
CA ASN A 239 -7.08 -7.83 5.22
C ASN A 239 -5.70 -7.21 5.11
N TYR A 240 -4.68 -7.62 5.86
CA TYR A 240 -3.37 -6.98 5.75
C TYR A 240 -2.18 -7.93 5.74
N PHE A 241 -2.31 -9.15 6.28
CA PHE A 241 -1.28 -10.18 6.19
C PHE A 241 -1.28 -10.89 4.83
N HIS A 242 -2.44 -10.99 4.18
CA HIS A 242 -2.62 -11.66 2.87
C HIS A 242 -2.92 -10.71 1.69
N ILE A 243 -2.70 -9.39 1.84
CA ILE A 243 -2.82 -8.49 0.68
C ILE A 243 -1.75 -8.87 -0.34
N ASN A 244 -2.17 -9.19 -1.56
CA ASN A 244 -1.27 -9.35 -2.69
C ASN A 244 -0.61 -8.01 -3.04
N HIS A 245 0.66 -7.85 -2.67
CA HIS A 245 1.55 -6.84 -3.25
C HIS A 245 2.20 -7.39 -4.51
N THR A 246 2.58 -6.52 -5.44
CA THR A 246 3.37 -6.91 -6.61
C THR A 246 4.78 -7.33 -6.17
N GLY A 247 5.03 -8.62 -5.97
CA GLY A 247 6.34 -9.16 -5.56
C GLY A 247 6.27 -10.52 -4.88
N ALA A 248 7.42 -11.07 -4.46
CA ALA A 248 7.55 -12.38 -3.82
C ALA A 248 7.12 -12.44 -2.34
N HIS A 249 6.70 -11.31 -1.74
CA HIS A 249 6.25 -11.22 -0.35
C HIS A 249 4.91 -10.52 -0.28
N GLU A 250 3.94 -11.15 0.39
CA GLU A 250 2.57 -10.67 0.54
C GLU A 250 2.35 -9.96 1.88
N GLY A 251 1.36 -9.08 1.91
CA GLY A 251 0.89 -8.35 3.07
C GLY A 251 1.99 -7.63 3.83
N TRP A 252 2.04 -7.79 5.15
CA TRP A 252 3.03 -7.11 6.00
C TRP A 252 4.48 -7.49 5.74
N GLN A 253 4.71 -8.70 5.20
CA GLN A 253 6.06 -9.11 4.83
C GLN A 253 6.64 -8.21 3.74
N PHE A 254 5.78 -7.55 2.94
CA PHE A 254 6.20 -6.52 2.00
C PHE A 254 7.01 -5.42 2.71
N VAL A 255 6.46 -4.79 3.76
CA VAL A 255 7.18 -3.71 4.46
C VAL A 255 8.22 -4.20 5.45
N LYS A 256 8.10 -5.42 5.98
CA LYS A 256 9.07 -6.01 6.93
C LYS A 256 10.27 -6.66 6.27
N LYS A 257 10.20 -7.03 4.98
CA LYS A 257 11.27 -7.74 4.27
C LYS A 257 11.71 -7.08 2.96
N GLN A 258 10.97 -6.12 2.42
CA GLN A 258 11.31 -5.47 1.16
C GLN A 258 11.50 -3.97 1.34
N PHE A 259 12.23 -3.39 0.38
CA PHE A 259 12.39 -1.96 0.20
C PHE A 259 12.40 -1.65 -1.30
N PRO A 260 12.08 -0.41 -1.70
CA PRO A 260 12.05 -0.05 -3.12
C PRO A 260 13.47 0.15 -3.68
N LEU A 261 13.95 -0.80 -4.51
CA LEU A 261 15.20 -0.64 -5.27
C LEU A 261 15.14 0.51 -6.30
N ILE A 262 13.93 0.77 -6.82
CA ILE A 262 13.63 1.92 -7.66
C ILE A 262 12.83 2.90 -6.80
N LEU A 263 13.48 3.99 -6.41
CA LEU A 263 12.90 5.02 -5.56
C LEU A 263 11.99 5.92 -6.41
N THR A 264 10.72 5.98 -6.02
CA THR A 264 9.66 6.87 -6.56
C THR A 264 8.80 7.34 -5.41
N HIS A 265 8.19 8.51 -5.52
CA HIS A 265 7.27 9.03 -4.52
C HIS A 265 6.08 8.09 -4.35
N LYS A 266 5.59 7.50 -5.45
CA LYS A 266 4.52 6.49 -5.38
C LYS A 266 4.92 5.28 -4.53
N ALA A 267 6.07 4.66 -4.82
CA ALA A 267 6.51 3.48 -4.07
C ALA A 267 6.78 3.83 -2.61
N VAL A 268 7.47 4.95 -2.33
CA VAL A 268 7.77 5.38 -0.97
C VAL A 268 6.51 5.70 -0.17
N LYS A 269 5.51 6.32 -0.81
CA LYS A 269 4.19 6.56 -0.18
C LYS A 269 3.48 5.25 0.15
N GLU A 270 3.55 4.26 -0.74
CA GLU A 270 2.98 2.92 -0.52
C GLU A 270 3.63 2.19 0.66
N TYR A 271 4.97 2.19 0.72
CA TYR A 271 5.71 1.67 1.89
C TYR A 271 5.32 2.40 3.17
N GLY A 272 5.22 3.74 3.12
CA GLY A 272 4.74 4.54 4.24
C GLY A 272 3.35 4.09 4.71
N TYR A 273 2.39 3.99 3.78
CA TYR A 273 1.02 3.59 4.06
C TYR A 273 0.94 2.24 4.79
N TYR A 274 1.60 1.21 4.28
CA TYR A 274 1.56 -0.10 4.93
C TYR A 274 2.35 -0.15 6.24
N SER A 275 3.46 0.60 6.36
CA SER A 275 4.18 0.74 7.63
C SER A 275 3.31 1.39 8.72
N GLY A 276 2.47 2.35 8.36
CA GLY A 276 1.52 2.97 9.28
C GLY A 276 0.43 2.01 9.76
N ILE A 277 -0.01 1.09 8.89
CA ILE A 277 -0.93 0.00 9.27
C ILE A 277 -0.24 -0.98 10.22
N VAL A 278 0.95 -1.46 9.86
CA VAL A 278 1.72 -2.40 10.69
C VAL A 278 1.99 -1.82 12.08
N ASP A 279 2.32 -0.53 12.18
CA ASP A 279 2.54 0.12 13.48
C ASP A 279 1.30 0.04 14.37
N LYS A 280 0.11 0.28 13.79
CA LYS A 280 -1.13 0.19 14.56
C LYS A 280 -1.42 -1.23 15.01
N VAL A 281 -1.09 -2.24 14.21
CA VAL A 281 -1.28 -3.62 14.65
C VAL A 281 -0.24 -4.04 15.68
N ASP A 282 1.03 -3.64 15.55
CA ASP A 282 2.04 -3.88 16.58
C ASP A 282 1.60 -3.27 17.92
N VAL A 283 0.96 -2.08 17.91
CA VAL A 283 0.35 -1.49 19.12
C VAL A 283 -0.78 -2.36 19.69
N LEU A 284 -1.62 -2.97 18.84
CA LEU A 284 -2.68 -3.89 19.30
C LEU A 284 -2.14 -5.20 19.84
N VAL A 285 -1.13 -5.78 19.19
CA VAL A 285 -0.45 -7.00 19.63
C VAL A 285 0.18 -6.77 20.99
N ALA A 286 0.90 -5.67 21.17
CA ALA A 286 1.51 -5.31 22.46
C ALA A 286 0.47 -5.06 23.55
N LYS A 287 -0.67 -4.45 23.20
CA LYS A 287 -1.74 -4.13 24.17
C LYS A 287 -2.61 -5.34 24.53
N TYR A 288 -2.82 -6.27 23.60
CA TYR A 288 -3.71 -7.43 23.75
C TYR A 288 -3.04 -8.76 23.34
N PRO A 289 -1.91 -9.14 23.96
CA PRO A 289 -1.07 -10.24 23.48
C PRO A 289 -1.78 -11.61 23.48
N LYS A 290 -2.71 -11.85 24.42
CA LYS A 290 -3.50 -13.09 24.44
C LYS A 290 -4.44 -13.22 23.25
N LEU A 291 -5.08 -12.11 22.85
CA LEU A 291 -6.02 -12.09 21.74
C LEU A 291 -5.27 -12.28 20.40
N PHE A 292 -4.06 -11.75 20.30
CA PHE A 292 -3.21 -11.83 19.12
C PHE A 292 -2.21 -13.00 19.15
N GLN A 293 -2.35 -13.97 20.08
CA GLN A 293 -1.35 -15.05 20.25
C GLN A 293 -1.21 -15.94 18.99
N THR A 294 -2.26 -16.06 18.20
CA THR A 294 -2.28 -16.80 16.94
C THR A 294 -2.19 -15.89 15.72
N PHE A 295 -2.01 -14.58 15.92
CA PHE A 295 -2.04 -13.61 14.83
C PHE A 295 -1.00 -13.90 13.75
N ASP A 296 0.24 -14.25 14.15
CA ASP A 296 1.31 -14.58 13.19
C ASP A 296 1.28 -16.05 12.73
N LYS A 297 0.38 -16.87 13.28
CA LYS A 297 0.24 -18.29 12.94
C LYS A 297 -0.80 -18.42 11.85
N CYS A 298 -0.36 -18.39 10.59
CA CYS A 298 -1.25 -18.72 9.48
C CYS A 298 -1.74 -20.16 9.69
N GLU A 299 -3.06 -20.40 9.68
CA GLU A 299 -3.61 -21.76 9.90
C GLU A 299 -3.10 -22.77 8.85
N HIS A 300 -2.54 -22.30 7.73
CA HIS A 300 -1.85 -23.09 6.71
C HIS A 300 -0.49 -23.67 7.14
N GLN A 301 0.09 -23.24 8.27
CA GLN A 301 1.41 -23.69 8.76
C GLN A 301 1.34 -24.69 9.92
N LYS A 302 0.15 -25.18 10.28
CA LYS A 302 -0.04 -26.21 11.32
C LYS A 302 -0.53 -27.53 10.73
N ILE A 303 0.17 -28.02 9.72
CA ILE A 303 0.18 -29.46 9.46
C ILE A 303 1.53 -29.92 10.03
N ASP A 304 1.52 -30.87 10.96
CA ASP A 304 2.69 -31.26 11.74
C ASP A 304 3.81 -31.78 10.82
N ASP A 305 5.02 -31.20 10.92
CA ASP A 305 6.18 -31.44 10.04
C ASP A 305 6.61 -32.93 9.92
N GLU A 306 6.23 -33.78 10.87
CA GLU A 306 6.54 -35.22 10.84
C GLU A 306 5.47 -36.07 10.10
N GLU A 307 4.21 -35.62 10.06
CA GLU A 307 3.13 -36.31 9.32
C GLU A 307 3.11 -35.86 7.84
N ILE A 308 3.61 -34.65 7.55
CA ILE A 308 3.80 -34.13 6.18
C ILE A 308 4.85 -34.92 5.41
N GLN A 309 6.02 -35.23 5.98
CA GLN A 309 7.14 -35.80 5.19
C GLN A 309 6.81 -37.19 4.61
N GLN A 310 6.01 -37.98 5.32
CA GLN A 310 5.61 -39.30 4.84
C GLN A 310 4.46 -39.21 3.81
N THR A 311 3.55 -38.25 3.97
CA THR A 311 2.44 -37.98 3.04
C THR A 311 2.92 -37.24 1.77
N GLU A 312 4.00 -36.45 1.86
CA GLU A 312 4.58 -35.72 0.74
C GLU A 312 5.34 -36.62 -0.23
N ALA A 313 6.06 -37.63 0.28
CA ALA A 313 6.77 -38.60 -0.54
C ALA A 313 5.78 -39.44 -1.38
N GLU A 314 4.67 -39.86 -0.77
CA GLU A 314 3.56 -40.53 -1.47
C GLU A 314 2.89 -39.60 -2.49
N SER A 315 2.69 -38.31 -2.16
CA SER A 315 2.10 -37.35 -3.11
C SER A 315 2.97 -37.11 -4.36
N LEU A 316 4.29 -37.23 -4.23
CA LEU A 316 5.22 -36.87 -5.30
C LEU A 316 5.33 -37.97 -6.37
N ASP A 317 5.20 -39.24 -5.95
CA ASP A 317 5.12 -40.37 -6.88
C ASP A 317 3.87 -40.26 -7.76
N ASP A 318 2.76 -39.76 -7.22
CA ASP A 318 1.53 -39.54 -7.98
C ASP A 318 1.67 -38.39 -8.99
N TYR A 319 2.35 -37.30 -8.64
CA TYR A 319 2.72 -36.27 -9.64
C TYR A 319 3.57 -36.87 -10.76
N LYS A 320 4.54 -37.74 -10.45
CA LYS A 320 5.41 -38.38 -11.45
C LYS A 320 4.64 -39.36 -12.33
N LYS A 321 3.71 -40.15 -11.79
CA LYS A 321 2.83 -41.06 -12.56
C LYS A 321 1.93 -40.30 -13.53
N ALA A 322 1.49 -39.11 -13.15
CA ALA A 322 0.70 -38.23 -14.00
C ALA A 322 1.50 -37.59 -15.15
N ILE A 323 2.82 -37.78 -15.21
CA ILE A 323 3.66 -37.32 -16.32
C ILE A 323 3.71 -38.40 -17.40
N SER A 324 3.17 -38.10 -18.58
CA SER A 324 3.36 -38.96 -19.75
C SER A 324 4.78 -38.85 -20.29
N GLY A 325 5.28 -39.94 -20.92
CA GLY A 325 6.60 -39.97 -21.53
C GLY A 325 6.84 -38.89 -22.61
N TYR A 326 5.78 -38.27 -23.15
CA TYR A 326 5.91 -37.14 -24.08
C TYR A 326 6.20 -35.79 -23.41
N PHE A 327 6.03 -35.68 -22.09
CA PHE A 327 6.32 -34.44 -21.35
C PHE A 327 7.79 -34.04 -21.47
N GLU A 328 8.71 -35.02 -21.48
CA GLU A 328 10.13 -34.79 -21.70
C GLU A 328 10.39 -34.02 -23.01
N ASN A 329 9.64 -34.32 -24.07
CA ASN A 329 9.78 -33.61 -25.35
C ASN A 329 9.32 -32.15 -25.26
N VAL A 330 8.40 -31.83 -24.34
CA VAL A 330 7.91 -30.47 -24.11
C VAL A 330 8.94 -29.66 -23.33
N ILE A 331 9.51 -30.24 -22.26
CA ILE A 331 10.49 -29.55 -21.40
C ILE A 331 11.88 -29.45 -22.05
N ASN A 332 12.28 -30.46 -22.82
CA ASN A 332 13.60 -30.55 -23.48
C ASN A 332 13.52 -30.17 -24.96
N SER A 333 12.40 -29.57 -25.40
CA SER A 333 12.26 -29.13 -26.79
C SER A 333 13.44 -28.25 -27.19
N LYS A 334 14.00 -28.52 -28.37
CA LYS A 334 15.15 -27.76 -28.88
C LYS A 334 14.67 -26.67 -29.82
N ASP A 335 15.32 -25.51 -29.80
CA ASP A 335 15.10 -24.46 -30.78
C ASP A 335 15.66 -24.85 -32.16
N LYS A 336 15.50 -23.96 -33.16
CA LYS A 336 16.04 -24.19 -34.52
C LYS A 336 17.56 -24.37 -34.57
N SER A 337 18.26 -23.96 -33.52
CA SER A 337 19.71 -24.06 -33.34
C SER A 337 20.11 -25.28 -32.52
N SER A 338 19.17 -26.19 -32.22
CA SER A 338 19.38 -27.39 -31.38
C SER A 338 19.71 -27.10 -29.90
N ASN A 339 19.49 -25.88 -29.41
CA ASN A 339 19.64 -25.53 -27.99
C ASN A 339 18.35 -25.82 -27.23
N GLU A 340 18.44 -26.15 -25.94
CA GLU A 340 17.27 -26.27 -25.07
C GLU A 340 16.44 -24.98 -25.10
N ASN A 341 15.19 -25.09 -25.55
CA ASN A 341 14.25 -23.99 -25.59
C ASN A 341 13.56 -23.88 -24.23
N ARG A 342 14.25 -23.22 -23.30
CA ARG A 342 13.76 -22.95 -21.93
C ARG A 342 12.42 -22.18 -21.89
N PHE A 343 11.98 -21.62 -23.01
CA PHE A 343 10.76 -20.83 -23.13
C PHE A 343 9.64 -21.53 -23.92
N TYR A 344 9.83 -22.78 -24.34
CA TYR A 344 8.87 -23.44 -25.23
C TYR A 344 7.48 -23.58 -24.61
N TYR A 345 7.39 -24.13 -23.40
CA TYR A 345 6.11 -24.29 -22.71
C TYR A 345 5.49 -22.92 -22.38
N TYR A 346 6.32 -21.95 -22.02
CA TYR A 346 5.89 -20.58 -21.75
C TYR A 346 5.26 -19.94 -22.99
N ASN A 347 5.90 -20.05 -24.16
CA ASN A 347 5.36 -19.52 -25.42
C ASN A 347 4.03 -20.18 -25.78
N ARG A 348 3.88 -21.50 -25.57
CA ARG A 348 2.59 -22.19 -25.77
C ARG A 348 1.49 -21.64 -24.86
N LEU A 349 1.80 -21.30 -23.61
CA LEU A 349 0.84 -20.69 -22.68
C LEU A 349 0.52 -19.24 -23.06
N VAL A 350 1.50 -18.48 -23.57
CA VAL A 350 1.28 -17.13 -24.12
C VAL A 350 0.37 -17.18 -25.34
N ASP A 351 0.60 -18.11 -26.26
CA ASP A 351 -0.24 -18.32 -27.44
C ASP A 351 -1.67 -18.71 -27.04
N TYR A 352 -1.81 -19.59 -26.05
CA TYR A 352 -3.11 -19.93 -25.46
C TYR A 352 -3.83 -18.70 -24.90
N ASN A 353 -3.12 -17.86 -24.12
CA ASN A 353 -3.67 -16.62 -23.57
C ASN A 353 -4.12 -15.65 -24.67
N ASN A 354 -3.32 -15.48 -25.72
CA ASN A 354 -3.67 -14.64 -26.86
C ASN A 354 -4.94 -15.15 -27.55
N MET A 355 -5.04 -16.46 -27.76
CA MET A 355 -6.21 -17.11 -28.37
C MET A 355 -7.49 -16.88 -27.54
N ILE A 356 -7.44 -17.07 -26.22
CA ILE A 356 -8.63 -16.86 -25.37
C ILE A 356 -9.02 -15.38 -25.28
N ASN A 357 -8.06 -14.45 -25.33
CA ASN A 357 -8.35 -13.00 -25.39
C ASN A 357 -8.97 -12.59 -26.72
N GLU A 358 -8.51 -13.16 -27.83
CA GLU A 358 -9.11 -12.94 -29.16
C GLU A 358 -10.53 -13.53 -29.22
N ARG A 359 -10.76 -14.68 -28.60
CA ARG A 359 -12.11 -15.26 -28.49
C ARG A 359 -13.04 -14.35 -27.67
N LEU A 360 -12.56 -13.84 -26.53
CA LEU A 360 -13.34 -12.94 -25.68
C LEU A 360 -13.78 -11.66 -26.42
N SER A 361 -12.90 -11.07 -27.23
CA SER A 361 -13.23 -9.85 -28.00
C SER A 361 -14.33 -10.05 -29.05
N LYS A 362 -14.58 -11.30 -29.46
CA LYS A 362 -15.65 -11.68 -30.40
C LYS A 362 -17.00 -11.93 -29.72
N ILE A 363 -17.05 -12.01 -28.39
CA ILE A 363 -18.27 -12.31 -27.61
C ILE A 363 -18.91 -11.00 -27.14
N SER A 364 -19.78 -10.43 -27.99
CA SER A 364 -20.32 -9.07 -27.80
C SER A 364 -21.11 -8.87 -26.51
N ASN A 365 -21.85 -9.89 -26.04
CA ASN A 365 -22.64 -9.84 -24.81
C ASN A 365 -21.79 -9.83 -23.52
N LEU A 366 -20.48 -10.07 -23.61
CA LEU A 366 -19.55 -10.01 -22.47
C LEU A 366 -18.72 -8.71 -22.42
N ASN A 367 -18.84 -7.84 -23.43
CA ASN A 367 -18.05 -6.60 -23.52
C ASN A 367 -18.24 -5.66 -22.31
N VAL A 368 -19.43 -5.66 -21.70
CA VAL A 368 -19.72 -4.88 -20.49
C VAL A 368 -18.82 -5.26 -19.30
N ARG A 369 -18.27 -6.49 -19.30
CA ARG A 369 -17.36 -7.01 -18.27
C ARG A 369 -15.99 -7.40 -18.84
N LEU A 370 -15.59 -6.84 -19.98
CA LEU A 370 -14.33 -7.17 -20.67
C LEU A 370 -13.11 -7.13 -19.73
N LYS A 371 -12.96 -6.06 -18.94
CA LYS A 371 -11.81 -5.91 -18.01
C LYS A 371 -11.76 -7.03 -16.96
N LEU A 372 -12.91 -7.42 -16.42
CA LEU A 372 -13.02 -8.50 -15.44
C LEU A 372 -12.59 -9.84 -16.07
N LEU A 373 -13.09 -10.12 -17.27
CA LEU A 373 -12.81 -11.38 -17.98
C LEU A 373 -11.38 -11.47 -18.50
N LEU A 374 -10.77 -10.34 -18.89
CA LEU A 374 -9.32 -10.29 -19.15
C LEU A 374 -8.51 -10.61 -17.89
N SER A 375 -8.96 -10.14 -16.72
CA SER A 375 -8.33 -10.51 -15.45
C SER A 375 -8.49 -12.00 -15.13
N PHE A 376 -9.62 -12.61 -15.47
CA PHE A 376 -9.82 -14.06 -15.37
C PHE A 376 -8.83 -14.82 -16.26
N ASN A 377 -8.76 -14.48 -17.55
CA ASN A 377 -7.86 -15.09 -18.53
C ASN A 377 -6.39 -15.02 -18.08
N HIS A 378 -5.97 -13.88 -17.54
CA HIS A 378 -4.62 -13.70 -17.01
C HIS A 378 -4.35 -14.62 -15.81
N LYS A 379 -5.26 -14.69 -14.83
CA LYS A 379 -5.14 -15.59 -13.68
C LYS A 379 -5.13 -17.07 -14.10
N LEU A 380 -5.93 -17.43 -15.11
CA LEU A 380 -5.98 -18.79 -15.66
C LEU A 380 -4.63 -19.18 -16.30
N THR A 381 -4.04 -18.26 -17.05
CA THR A 381 -2.71 -18.45 -17.67
C THR A 381 -1.61 -18.54 -16.61
N ALA A 382 -1.68 -17.72 -15.56
CA ALA A 382 -0.75 -17.78 -14.43
C ALA A 382 -0.84 -19.14 -13.71
N LEU A 383 -2.04 -19.60 -13.36
CA LEU A 383 -2.26 -20.92 -12.78
C LEU A 383 -1.70 -22.04 -13.66
N SER A 384 -1.98 -22.00 -14.97
CA SER A 384 -1.44 -23.00 -15.92
C SER A 384 0.09 -23.03 -15.92
N THR A 385 0.73 -21.86 -15.78
CA THR A 385 2.19 -21.72 -15.74
C THR A 385 2.76 -22.35 -14.48
N GLU A 386 2.16 -22.09 -13.32
CA GLU A 386 2.61 -22.64 -12.04
C GLU A 386 2.38 -24.15 -11.97
N ILE A 387 1.29 -24.67 -12.55
CA ILE A 387 1.07 -26.12 -12.69
C ILE A 387 2.20 -26.75 -13.51
N VAL A 388 2.52 -26.21 -14.69
CA VAL A 388 3.61 -26.76 -15.51
C VAL A 388 4.96 -26.71 -14.78
N LYS A 389 5.25 -25.63 -14.04
CA LYS A 389 6.47 -25.52 -13.22
C LYS A 389 6.52 -26.56 -12.11
N LEU A 390 5.41 -26.79 -11.41
CA LEU A 390 5.29 -27.83 -10.39
C LEU A 390 5.65 -29.20 -10.96
N PHE A 391 5.06 -29.57 -12.10
CA PHE A 391 5.36 -30.86 -12.75
C PHE A 391 6.81 -30.94 -13.25
N ILE A 392 7.41 -29.84 -13.73
CA ILE A 392 8.85 -29.78 -14.07
C ILE A 392 9.71 -30.06 -12.84
N ALA A 393 9.39 -29.44 -11.70
CA ALA A 393 10.14 -29.62 -10.46
C ALA A 393 10.00 -31.06 -9.93
N CYS A 394 8.78 -31.61 -9.92
CA CYS A 394 8.52 -33.00 -9.56
C CYS A 394 9.26 -33.99 -10.46
N HIS A 395 9.32 -33.74 -11.76
CA HIS A 395 10.06 -34.57 -12.72
C HIS A 395 11.57 -34.59 -12.43
N LYS A 396 12.15 -33.43 -12.10
CA LYS A 396 13.59 -33.27 -11.85
C LYS A 396 14.04 -33.80 -10.50
N TYR A 397 13.14 -33.91 -9.53
CA TYR A 397 13.50 -34.35 -8.19
C TYR A 397 13.87 -35.83 -8.15
N ASP A 398 15.12 -36.12 -7.81
CA ASP A 398 15.68 -37.47 -7.74
C ASP A 398 15.55 -38.12 -6.34
N GLY A 399 14.98 -37.42 -5.37
CA GLY A 399 14.86 -37.87 -3.98
C GLY A 399 15.92 -37.32 -3.04
N SER A 400 16.88 -36.52 -3.52
CA SER A 400 18.02 -36.07 -2.70
C SER A 400 18.27 -34.56 -2.69
N ASP A 401 17.80 -33.82 -3.70
CA ASP A 401 18.05 -32.37 -3.81
C ASP A 401 17.01 -31.53 -3.03
N GLU A 402 17.40 -31.06 -1.85
CA GLU A 402 16.58 -30.18 -0.99
C GLU A 402 16.16 -28.87 -1.68
N THR A 403 16.97 -28.36 -2.62
CA THR A 403 16.64 -27.14 -3.37
C THR A 403 15.43 -27.37 -4.27
N ILE A 404 15.41 -28.51 -4.97
CA ILE A 404 14.29 -28.88 -5.84
C ILE A 404 13.04 -29.18 -5.01
N LEU A 405 13.19 -29.78 -3.82
CA LEU A 405 12.07 -30.00 -2.90
C LEU A 405 11.43 -28.67 -2.46
N ASN A 406 12.26 -27.66 -2.15
CA ASN A 406 11.78 -26.32 -1.84
C ASN A 406 11.06 -25.67 -3.04
N ASP A 407 11.57 -25.86 -4.27
CA ASP A 407 10.92 -25.39 -5.49
C ASP A 407 9.56 -26.07 -5.71
N ILE A 408 9.43 -27.37 -5.40
CA ILE A 408 8.16 -28.11 -5.45
C ILE A 408 7.17 -27.50 -4.45
N ASN A 409 7.59 -27.31 -3.21
CA ASN A 409 6.72 -26.79 -2.15
C ASN A 409 6.26 -25.36 -2.45
N PHE A 410 7.17 -24.52 -2.94
CA PHE A 410 6.83 -23.18 -3.43
C PHE A 410 5.83 -23.24 -4.59
N SER A 411 6.04 -24.12 -5.57
CA SER A 411 5.14 -24.26 -6.71
C SER A 411 3.76 -24.80 -6.31
N LYS A 412 3.68 -25.74 -5.36
CA LYS A 412 2.40 -26.22 -4.78
C LYS A 412 1.60 -25.07 -4.18
N TYR A 413 2.27 -24.22 -3.39
CA TYR A 413 1.66 -23.03 -2.79
C TYR A 413 1.11 -22.07 -3.85
N GLU A 414 1.90 -21.75 -4.89
CA GLU A 414 1.45 -20.85 -5.96
C GLU A 414 0.30 -21.44 -6.79
N VAL A 415 0.29 -22.76 -7.03
CA VAL A 415 -0.83 -23.46 -7.68
C VAL A 415 -2.10 -23.34 -6.84
N GLN A 416 -2.02 -23.58 -5.53
CA GLN A 416 -3.18 -23.46 -4.63
C GLN A 416 -3.74 -22.04 -4.64
N LYS A 417 -2.87 -21.04 -4.51
CA LYS A 417 -3.23 -19.62 -4.61
C LYS A 417 -3.89 -19.30 -5.96
N GLY A 418 -3.41 -19.90 -7.04
CA GLY A 418 -4.01 -19.77 -8.37
C GLY A 418 -5.43 -20.32 -8.42
N PHE A 419 -5.68 -21.50 -7.84
CA PHE A 419 -7.03 -22.05 -7.73
C PHE A 419 -7.97 -21.15 -6.93
N ASP A 420 -7.53 -20.65 -5.77
CA ASP A 420 -8.33 -19.73 -4.95
C ASP A 420 -8.67 -18.42 -5.69
N ALA A 421 -7.71 -17.89 -6.45
CA ALA A 421 -7.91 -16.72 -7.27
C ALA A 421 -8.97 -16.93 -8.38
N ILE A 422 -9.05 -18.14 -8.95
CA ILE A 422 -10.08 -18.51 -9.93
C ILE A 422 -11.44 -18.70 -9.25
N LYS A 423 -11.48 -19.41 -8.12
CA LYS A 423 -12.68 -19.61 -7.30
C LYS A 423 -13.34 -18.29 -6.89
N GLY A 424 -12.53 -17.26 -6.59
CA GLY A 424 -12.99 -15.90 -6.28
C GLY A 424 -13.90 -15.27 -7.35
N PHE A 425 -13.87 -15.73 -8.61
CA PHE A 425 -14.78 -15.24 -9.65
C PHE A 425 -16.25 -15.58 -9.41
N ARG A 426 -16.55 -16.53 -8.53
CA ARG A 426 -17.92 -16.77 -8.03
C ARG A 426 -18.57 -15.49 -7.52
N GLN A 427 -17.84 -14.67 -6.76
CA GLN A 427 -18.38 -13.41 -6.22
C GLN A 427 -18.73 -12.42 -7.33
N ASN A 428 -17.93 -12.37 -8.40
CA ASN A 428 -18.20 -11.50 -9.54
C ASN A 428 -19.43 -11.96 -10.33
N ILE A 429 -19.67 -13.27 -10.44
CA ILE A 429 -20.90 -13.82 -11.03
C ILE A 429 -22.09 -13.41 -10.18
N ASN A 430 -22.01 -13.61 -8.86
CA ASN A 430 -23.08 -13.27 -7.91
C ASN A 430 -23.41 -11.77 -7.90
N PHE A 431 -22.40 -10.92 -8.05
CA PHE A 431 -22.60 -9.47 -8.14
C PHE A 431 -23.54 -9.08 -9.29
N ASN A 432 -23.42 -9.73 -10.45
CA ASN A 432 -24.32 -9.49 -11.59
C ASN A 432 -25.75 -9.98 -11.31
N ILE A 433 -25.93 -11.01 -10.50
CA ILE A 433 -27.26 -11.45 -10.04
C ILE A 433 -27.89 -10.39 -9.14
N ILE A 434 -27.12 -9.85 -8.18
CA ILE A 434 -27.57 -8.82 -7.25
C ILE A 434 -28.00 -7.54 -8.01
N GLU A 435 -27.29 -7.19 -9.08
CA GLU A 435 -27.66 -6.07 -9.96
C GLU A 435 -28.88 -6.35 -10.87
N GLY A 436 -29.48 -7.55 -10.81
CA GLY A 436 -30.60 -7.97 -11.65
C GLY A 436 -30.19 -8.41 -13.07
N ASN A 437 -28.88 -8.47 -13.37
CA ASN A 437 -28.33 -8.84 -14.68
C ASN A 437 -28.10 -10.37 -14.78
N ILE A 438 -29.15 -11.17 -14.59
CA ILE A 438 -29.06 -12.64 -14.49
C ILE A 438 -28.48 -13.28 -15.76
N GLU A 439 -28.88 -12.82 -16.94
CA GLU A 439 -28.39 -13.34 -18.21
C GLU A 439 -26.87 -13.12 -18.35
N LEU A 440 -26.40 -11.92 -18.01
CA LEU A 440 -24.97 -11.58 -18.02
C LEU A 440 -24.21 -12.43 -17.00
N ALA A 441 -24.75 -12.63 -15.80
CA ALA A 441 -24.15 -13.53 -14.80
C ALA A 441 -23.98 -14.95 -15.35
N ASN A 442 -25.01 -15.48 -16.02
CA ASN A 442 -24.95 -16.79 -16.65
C ASN A 442 -23.92 -16.86 -17.79
N ASN A 443 -23.85 -15.82 -18.63
CA ASN A 443 -22.86 -15.76 -19.71
C ASN A 443 -21.43 -15.74 -19.16
N ILE A 444 -21.18 -14.99 -18.07
CA ILE A 444 -19.87 -14.98 -17.38
C ILE A 444 -19.57 -16.36 -16.80
N LYS A 445 -20.54 -16.98 -16.12
CA LYS A 445 -20.38 -18.34 -15.56
C LYS A 445 -19.97 -19.33 -16.64
N VAL A 446 -20.74 -19.41 -17.72
CA VAL A 446 -20.49 -20.33 -18.83
C VAL A 446 -19.10 -20.09 -19.43
N TYR A 447 -18.72 -18.83 -19.61
CA TYR A 447 -17.39 -18.47 -20.09
C TYR A 447 -16.27 -18.97 -19.15
N CYS A 448 -16.36 -18.68 -17.85
CA CYS A 448 -15.34 -19.07 -16.87
C CYS A 448 -15.22 -20.60 -16.75
N VAL A 449 -16.35 -21.31 -16.66
CA VAL A 449 -16.40 -22.79 -16.60
C VAL A 449 -15.81 -23.41 -17.86
N THR A 450 -16.18 -22.90 -19.04
CA THR A 450 -15.68 -23.40 -20.33
C THR A 450 -14.17 -23.24 -20.43
N LEU A 451 -13.64 -22.04 -20.13
CA LEU A 451 -12.20 -21.80 -20.24
C LEU A 451 -11.39 -22.55 -19.17
N PHE A 452 -11.92 -22.74 -17.97
CA PHE A 452 -11.24 -23.52 -16.94
C PHE A 452 -11.11 -25.00 -17.34
N ASN A 453 -12.17 -25.58 -17.91
CA ASN A 453 -12.12 -26.93 -18.49
C ASN A 453 -11.21 -27.01 -19.72
N GLU A 454 -11.26 -26.03 -20.63
CA GLU A 454 -10.36 -25.98 -21.78
C GLU A 454 -8.89 -25.90 -21.34
N MET A 455 -8.59 -25.17 -20.26
CA MET A 455 -7.26 -25.11 -19.67
C MET A 455 -6.79 -26.48 -19.16
N LYS A 456 -7.64 -27.22 -18.43
CA LYS A 456 -7.36 -28.59 -18.00
C LYS A 456 -7.02 -29.49 -19.19
N ASN A 457 -7.88 -29.49 -20.22
CA ASN A 457 -7.65 -30.27 -21.44
C ASN A 457 -6.36 -29.84 -22.16
N LYS A 458 -6.00 -28.55 -22.12
CA LYS A 458 -4.73 -28.07 -22.69
C LYS A 458 -3.52 -28.57 -21.92
N LEU A 459 -3.60 -28.69 -20.59
CA LEU A 459 -2.55 -29.33 -19.79
C LEU A 459 -2.35 -30.80 -20.20
N GLU A 460 -3.44 -31.52 -20.43
CA GLU A 460 -3.42 -32.91 -20.88
C GLU A 460 -2.90 -33.03 -22.33
N ASP A 461 -3.47 -32.29 -23.28
CA ASP A 461 -3.18 -32.44 -24.71
C ASP A 461 -1.84 -31.84 -25.13
N ASN A 462 -1.49 -30.65 -24.60
CA ASN A 462 -0.33 -29.89 -25.06
C ASN A 462 0.89 -30.08 -24.15
N PHE A 463 0.68 -30.42 -22.89
CA PHE A 463 1.74 -30.62 -21.91
C PHE A 463 1.80 -32.07 -21.42
N TYR A 464 0.90 -32.96 -21.86
CA TYR A 464 0.94 -34.38 -21.52
C TYR A 464 0.95 -34.64 -20.00
N LEU A 465 0.21 -33.80 -19.26
CA LEU A 465 -0.01 -33.89 -17.82
C LEU A 465 -1.38 -34.52 -17.57
N ASP A 466 -1.41 -35.74 -17.06
CA ASP A 466 -2.64 -36.47 -16.75
C ASP A 466 -3.24 -35.97 -15.44
N ILE A 467 -4.03 -34.90 -15.53
CA ILE A 467 -4.62 -34.23 -14.35
C ILE A 467 -5.55 -35.17 -13.59
N GLU A 468 -6.27 -36.06 -14.29
CA GLU A 468 -7.18 -37.05 -13.69
C GLU A 468 -6.47 -38.06 -12.79
N ASN A 469 -5.21 -38.37 -13.05
CA ASN A 469 -4.39 -39.25 -12.23
C ASN A 469 -3.38 -38.50 -11.34
N SER A 470 -3.53 -37.18 -11.23
CA SER A 470 -2.67 -36.33 -10.40
C SER A 470 -3.34 -35.95 -9.07
N PRO A 471 -2.55 -35.52 -8.07
CA PRO A 471 -3.09 -34.94 -6.83
C PRO A 471 -3.95 -33.69 -7.06
N LEU A 472 -3.78 -32.97 -8.18
CA LEU A 472 -4.53 -31.75 -8.49
C LEU A 472 -5.98 -32.00 -8.93
N LYS A 473 -6.38 -33.25 -9.17
CA LYS A 473 -7.73 -33.57 -9.65
C LYS A 473 -8.81 -32.94 -8.77
N ASN A 474 -8.69 -33.13 -7.45
CA ASN A 474 -9.68 -32.64 -6.50
C ASN A 474 -9.77 -31.11 -6.51
N ASP A 475 -8.65 -30.40 -6.67
CA ASP A 475 -8.64 -28.95 -6.74
C ASP A 475 -9.34 -28.43 -8.00
N PHE A 476 -9.11 -29.07 -9.14
CA PHE A 476 -9.84 -28.79 -10.37
C PHE A 476 -11.35 -29.02 -10.19
N ASP A 477 -11.75 -30.15 -9.61
CA ASP A 477 -13.15 -30.51 -9.40
C ASP A 477 -13.84 -29.52 -8.44
N VAL A 478 -13.16 -29.11 -7.37
CA VAL A 478 -13.64 -28.11 -6.40
C VAL A 478 -13.87 -26.76 -7.08
N VAL A 479 -12.89 -26.26 -7.83
CA VAL A 479 -13.01 -24.96 -8.52
C VAL A 479 -14.11 -25.00 -9.58
N LEU A 480 -14.19 -26.09 -10.35
CA LEU A 480 -15.23 -26.26 -11.36
C LEU A 480 -16.63 -26.28 -10.73
N ASN A 481 -16.80 -27.01 -9.63
CA ASN A 481 -18.04 -27.10 -8.88
C ASN A 481 -18.43 -25.73 -8.27
N GLU A 482 -17.48 -24.97 -7.72
CA GLU A 482 -17.73 -23.61 -7.19
C GLU A 482 -18.14 -22.62 -8.28
N LEU A 483 -17.49 -22.67 -9.44
CA LEU A 483 -17.86 -21.83 -10.58
C LEU A 483 -19.24 -22.23 -11.14
N ASP A 484 -19.54 -23.51 -11.28
CA ASP A 484 -20.83 -23.95 -11.83
C ASP A 484 -22.00 -23.68 -10.87
N LYS A 485 -21.78 -23.87 -9.56
CA LYS A 485 -22.75 -23.56 -8.50
C LYS A 485 -22.78 -22.09 -8.10
N SER A 486 -22.05 -21.22 -8.79
CA SER A 486 -22.09 -19.77 -8.52
C SER A 486 -23.51 -19.21 -8.65
N ILE A 487 -24.31 -19.73 -9.57
CA ILE A 487 -25.71 -19.34 -9.74
C ILE A 487 -26.59 -20.38 -9.04
N ASN A 488 -27.15 -20.02 -7.89
CA ASN A 488 -28.17 -20.82 -7.24
C ASN A 488 -29.54 -20.55 -7.89
N ILE A 489 -30.03 -21.50 -8.69
CA ILE A 489 -31.32 -21.41 -9.40
C ILE A 489 -32.49 -21.26 -8.42
N GLU A 490 -32.40 -21.85 -7.23
CA GLU A 490 -33.45 -21.78 -6.21
C GLU A 490 -33.50 -20.39 -5.57
N GLU A 491 -32.34 -19.79 -5.30
CA GLU A 491 -32.25 -18.39 -4.88
C GLU A 491 -32.78 -17.45 -5.96
N LEU A 492 -32.48 -17.70 -7.24
CA LEU A 492 -33.03 -16.91 -8.35
C LEU A 492 -34.56 -17.01 -8.41
N LYS A 493 -35.13 -18.20 -8.18
CA LYS A 493 -36.59 -18.38 -8.10
C LYS A 493 -37.17 -17.58 -6.95
N MET A 494 -36.54 -17.63 -5.76
CA MET A 494 -36.96 -16.84 -4.60
C MET A 494 -36.87 -15.34 -4.84
N ILE A 495 -35.78 -14.84 -5.44
CA ILE A 495 -35.63 -13.41 -5.77
C ILE A 495 -36.73 -12.99 -6.76
N ASN A 496 -37.00 -13.81 -7.76
CA ASN A 496 -38.06 -13.55 -8.74
C ASN A 496 -39.45 -13.59 -8.10
N GLU A 497 -39.72 -14.54 -7.21
CA GLU A 497 -40.96 -14.60 -6.42
C GLU A 497 -41.11 -13.43 -5.47
N LEU A 498 -40.05 -13.03 -4.76
CA LEU A 498 -40.02 -11.88 -3.86
C LEU A 498 -40.26 -10.57 -4.62
N SER A 499 -39.70 -10.44 -5.82
CA SER A 499 -39.95 -9.28 -6.70
C SER A 499 -41.40 -9.23 -7.19
N LYS A 500 -42.03 -10.39 -7.39
CA LYS A 500 -43.46 -10.52 -7.74
C LYS A 500 -44.40 -10.33 -6.54
N THR A 501 -43.96 -10.59 -5.31
CA THR A 501 -44.76 -10.31 -4.11
C THR A 501 -44.60 -8.87 -3.62
N SER A 502 -43.46 -8.24 -3.90
CA SER A 502 -43.23 -6.80 -3.63
C SER A 502 -44.16 -5.88 -4.45
N THR A 503 -44.75 -6.41 -5.51
CA THR A 503 -45.77 -5.72 -6.34
C THR A 503 -47.19 -5.79 -5.77
N LEU A 504 -47.41 -6.39 -4.60
CA LEU A 504 -48.73 -6.43 -3.92
C LEU A 504 -49.00 -5.29 -2.93
N VAL A 505 -48.11 -4.28 -2.84
CA VAL A 505 -48.58 -2.93 -2.46
C VAL A 505 -49.46 -2.44 -3.61
N PRO A 506 -50.67 -1.88 -3.39
CA PRO A 506 -51.64 -1.66 -4.47
C PRO A 506 -51.04 -0.76 -5.56
N GLN A 507 -50.55 -1.39 -6.63
CA GLN A 507 -50.26 -0.70 -7.88
C GLN A 507 -51.62 -0.32 -8.46
N GLN A 508 -51.94 0.97 -8.37
CA GLN A 508 -52.84 1.57 -9.33
C GLN A 508 -52.27 1.28 -10.72
N ASN A 509 -53.09 0.67 -11.57
CA ASN A 509 -52.79 0.39 -12.97
C ASN A 509 -52.39 1.69 -13.69
N GLU A 510 -51.09 1.95 -13.81
CA GLU A 510 -50.58 2.82 -14.85
C GLU A 510 -50.17 1.95 -16.04
N THR A 511 -51.12 1.80 -16.96
CA THR A 511 -50.87 1.77 -18.41
C THR A 511 -49.60 2.55 -18.71
N TYR A 512 -48.64 1.92 -19.40
CA TYR A 512 -47.38 2.54 -19.85
C TYR A 512 -47.70 3.85 -20.57
N LYS A 513 -47.63 4.95 -19.81
CA LYS A 513 -47.73 6.31 -20.33
C LYS A 513 -46.33 6.70 -20.79
N PRO A 514 -46.21 7.42 -21.92
CA PRO A 514 -44.94 8.00 -22.34
C PRO A 514 -44.36 8.77 -21.15
N TYR A 515 -43.05 8.59 -20.93
CA TYR A 515 -42.28 9.12 -19.79
C TYR A 515 -42.82 10.50 -19.41
N VAL A 516 -43.62 10.55 -18.34
CA VAL A 516 -44.23 11.78 -17.86
C VAL A 516 -43.06 12.69 -17.52
N ALA A 517 -43.06 13.90 -18.10
CA ALA A 517 -42.07 14.93 -17.82
C ALA A 517 -41.73 14.91 -16.33
N LEU A 518 -40.45 14.77 -15.99
CA LEU A 518 -40.00 14.75 -14.60
C LEU A 518 -40.56 16.02 -13.94
N ASN A 519 -41.61 15.86 -13.14
CA ASN A 519 -42.22 16.98 -12.46
C ASN A 519 -41.25 17.42 -11.37
N ASN A 520 -40.90 18.71 -11.38
CA ASN A 520 -40.17 19.32 -10.30
C ASN A 520 -41.19 19.94 -9.32
N PRO A 521 -41.54 19.27 -8.21
CA PRO A 521 -42.44 19.85 -7.22
C PRO A 521 -41.83 21.08 -6.52
N ASN A 522 -40.51 21.26 -6.61
CA ASN A 522 -39.75 22.26 -5.86
C ASN A 522 -38.96 23.17 -6.80
N GLN A 523 -39.68 23.87 -7.71
CA GLN A 523 -39.10 24.77 -8.71
C GLN A 523 -38.33 25.96 -8.13
N THR A 524 -38.54 26.27 -6.84
CA THR A 524 -37.80 27.32 -6.12
C THR A 524 -36.45 26.81 -5.59
N ILE A 525 -36.25 25.49 -5.54
CA ILE A 525 -35.06 24.82 -5.02
C ILE A 525 -34.22 24.24 -6.17
N PHE A 526 -34.86 23.49 -7.07
CA PHE A 526 -34.20 22.78 -8.17
C PHE A 526 -34.50 23.44 -9.51
N LYS A 527 -33.54 23.39 -10.42
CA LYS A 527 -33.65 23.96 -11.78
C LYS A 527 -34.74 23.29 -12.62
N ASP A 528 -34.83 21.97 -12.55
CA ASP A 528 -35.73 21.15 -13.37
C ASP A 528 -36.03 19.80 -12.67
N GLY A 529 -36.84 18.97 -13.31
CA GLY A 529 -37.22 17.66 -12.75
C GLY A 529 -36.05 16.67 -12.67
N PHE A 530 -35.06 16.80 -13.54
CA PHE A 530 -33.84 16.01 -13.47
C PHE A 530 -33.06 16.33 -12.20
N ALA A 531 -32.90 17.62 -11.88
CA ALA A 531 -32.25 18.07 -10.66
C ALA A 531 -32.96 17.55 -9.40
N PHE A 532 -34.30 17.58 -9.36
CA PHE A 532 -35.07 17.02 -8.25
C PHE A 532 -34.89 15.50 -8.14
N ALA A 533 -34.96 14.75 -9.25
CA ALA A 533 -34.77 13.30 -9.27
C ALA A 533 -33.36 12.89 -8.81
N LEU A 534 -32.34 13.67 -9.18
CA LEU A 534 -30.97 13.48 -8.71
C LEU A 534 -30.86 13.69 -7.19
N PHE A 535 -31.48 14.76 -6.66
CA PHE A 535 -31.55 14.99 -5.22
C PHE A 535 -32.24 13.84 -4.49
N ASP A 536 -33.42 13.41 -4.95
CA ASP A 536 -34.22 12.39 -4.26
C ASP A 536 -33.48 11.05 -4.19
N LYS A 537 -32.79 10.69 -5.27
CA LYS A 537 -31.96 9.48 -5.31
C LYS A 537 -30.74 9.56 -4.39
N MET A 538 -30.09 10.73 -4.30
CA MET A 538 -28.97 10.95 -3.37
C MET A 538 -29.46 10.94 -1.91
N LYS A 539 -30.60 11.58 -1.62
CA LYS A 539 -31.26 11.59 -0.31
C LYS A 539 -31.55 10.18 0.18
N GLY A 540 -32.06 9.30 -0.70
CA GLY A 540 -32.31 7.88 -0.37
C GLY A 540 -31.07 7.09 0.04
N LEU A 541 -29.86 7.53 -0.36
CA LEU A 541 -28.60 6.93 0.08
C LEU A 541 -28.07 7.51 1.39
N TYR A 542 -28.58 8.68 1.79
CA TYR A 542 -28.18 9.40 2.99
C TYR A 542 -29.20 9.29 4.13
N SER A 543 -30.32 8.58 3.93
CA SER A 543 -31.35 8.41 4.97
C SER A 543 -30.82 7.65 6.21
N ASP A 544 -29.80 6.81 6.03
CA ASP A 544 -29.31 5.90 7.07
C ASP A 544 -27.96 6.34 7.66
N THR A 545 -27.46 7.53 7.31
CA THR A 545 -26.13 7.97 7.76
C THR A 545 -26.17 8.66 9.12
N SER A 546 -25.16 8.43 9.95
CA SER A 546 -24.99 9.14 11.23
C SER A 546 -24.49 10.58 11.07
N THR A 547 -24.31 11.07 9.83
CA THR A 547 -23.67 12.35 9.52
C THR A 547 -24.47 13.27 8.58
N PRO A 548 -25.79 13.48 8.80
CA PRO A 548 -26.66 14.23 7.88
C PRO A 548 -26.12 15.64 7.57
N GLN A 549 -25.58 16.33 8.58
CA GLN A 549 -24.91 17.63 8.41
C GLN A 549 -23.83 17.62 7.31
N ALA A 550 -22.97 16.60 7.28
CA ALA A 550 -21.88 16.50 6.31
C ALA A 550 -22.36 16.05 4.93
N ASP A 551 -23.36 15.17 4.89
CA ASP A 551 -23.89 14.60 3.66
C ASP A 551 -24.70 15.62 2.85
N TYR A 552 -25.60 16.34 3.51
CA TYR A 552 -26.43 17.35 2.86
C TYR A 552 -25.71 18.67 2.58
N SER A 553 -24.67 19.02 3.35
CA SER A 553 -23.76 20.12 2.97
C SER A 553 -23.03 19.81 1.67
N PHE A 554 -22.45 18.61 1.57
CA PHE A 554 -21.80 18.15 0.33
C PHE A 554 -22.76 18.15 -0.85
N LEU A 555 -23.98 17.65 -0.67
CA LEU A 555 -24.98 17.54 -1.74
C LEU A 555 -25.41 18.91 -2.26
N PHE A 556 -25.65 19.87 -1.36
CA PHE A 556 -25.95 21.25 -1.73
C PHE A 556 -24.85 21.84 -2.59
N ASP A 557 -23.59 21.78 -2.13
CA ASP A 557 -22.47 22.42 -2.81
C ASP A 557 -22.20 21.81 -4.19
N ILE A 558 -22.24 20.48 -4.32
CA ILE A 558 -21.97 19.82 -5.60
C ILE A 558 -23.10 20.04 -6.61
N MET A 559 -24.36 20.02 -6.18
CA MET A 559 -25.50 20.28 -7.06
C MET A 559 -25.62 21.77 -7.42
N GLN A 560 -25.27 22.67 -6.51
CA GLN A 560 -25.20 24.10 -6.80
C GLN A 560 -24.09 24.41 -7.80
N LYS A 561 -22.92 23.77 -7.66
CA LYS A 561 -21.80 23.89 -8.63
C LYS A 561 -22.18 23.42 -10.03
N ASP A 562 -22.98 22.37 -10.13
CA ASP A 562 -23.52 21.87 -11.40
C ASP A 562 -24.72 22.69 -11.93
N GLY A 563 -25.20 23.68 -11.17
CA GLY A 563 -26.35 24.51 -11.54
C GLY A 563 -27.70 23.80 -11.42
N PHE A 564 -27.79 22.72 -10.64
CA PHE A 564 -29.02 21.97 -10.39
C PHE A 564 -29.83 22.50 -9.20
N VAL A 565 -29.16 23.09 -8.21
CA VAL A 565 -29.80 23.81 -7.10
C VAL A 565 -29.68 25.31 -7.33
N ILE A 566 -30.81 26.02 -7.27
CA ILE A 566 -30.92 27.46 -7.59
C ILE A 566 -31.29 28.33 -6.38
N CYS A 567 -31.46 27.72 -5.20
CA CYS A 567 -31.77 28.44 -3.97
C CYS A 567 -30.52 28.79 -3.14
N THR A 568 -30.72 29.55 -2.07
CA THR A 568 -29.70 29.79 -1.05
C THR A 568 -29.58 28.59 -0.11
N GLY A 569 -28.46 28.47 0.61
CA GLY A 569 -28.27 27.42 1.61
C GLY A 569 -29.35 27.42 2.69
N ILE A 570 -29.82 28.60 3.13
CA ILE A 570 -30.91 28.73 4.12
C ILE A 570 -32.20 28.09 3.60
N LYS A 571 -32.61 28.42 2.36
CA LYS A 571 -33.81 27.83 1.73
C LYS A 571 -33.67 26.33 1.51
N PHE A 572 -32.46 25.85 1.24
CA PHE A 572 -32.21 24.41 1.12
C PHE A 572 -32.35 23.70 2.47
N ILE A 573 -31.89 24.30 3.57
CA ILE A 573 -32.07 23.76 4.93
C ILE A 573 -33.55 23.71 5.30
N GLU A 574 -34.31 24.77 5.00
CA GLU A 574 -35.76 24.79 5.19
C GLU A 574 -36.44 23.68 4.39
N PHE A 575 -36.08 23.50 3.12
CA PHE A 575 -36.57 22.41 2.27
C PHE A 575 -36.25 21.01 2.84
N LEU A 576 -35.06 20.80 3.42
CA LEU A 576 -34.71 19.52 4.04
C LEU A 576 -35.59 19.18 5.24
N SER A 577 -36.11 20.19 5.95
CA SER A 577 -37.01 19.97 7.08
C SER A 577 -38.34 19.33 6.68
N GLU A 578 -38.74 19.44 5.41
CA GLU A 578 -39.94 18.75 4.86
C GLU A 578 -39.77 17.21 4.82
N PHE A 579 -38.54 16.72 4.98
CA PHE A 579 -38.20 15.29 4.99
C PHE A 579 -37.65 14.83 6.35
N ASP A 580 -37.92 15.56 7.43
CA ASP A 580 -37.39 15.30 8.78
C ASP A 580 -35.86 15.32 8.87
N ILE A 581 -35.17 15.97 7.91
CA ILE A 581 -33.72 16.10 7.89
C ILE A 581 -33.33 17.43 8.55
N THR A 582 -32.66 17.35 9.71
CA THR A 582 -32.20 18.54 10.43
C THR A 582 -30.70 18.75 10.26
N ILE A 583 -30.31 19.88 9.67
CA ILE A 583 -28.92 20.34 9.60
C ILE A 583 -28.84 21.81 10.07
N SER A 584 -27.75 22.19 10.75
CA SER A 584 -27.63 23.51 11.37
C SER A 584 -27.09 24.59 10.42
N LYS A 585 -26.35 24.20 9.39
CA LYS A 585 -25.78 25.08 8.36
C LYS A 585 -25.37 24.30 7.11
N ILE A 586 -25.05 24.98 6.02
CA ILE A 586 -24.26 24.40 4.93
C ILE A 586 -22.78 24.63 5.26
N ASP A 587 -21.99 23.56 5.31
CA ASP A 587 -20.56 23.59 5.62
C ASP A 587 -19.72 23.22 4.39
N SER A 588 -19.33 24.23 3.62
CA SER A 588 -18.58 24.06 2.36
C SER A 588 -17.18 23.48 2.54
N SER A 589 -16.65 23.46 3.77
CA SER A 589 -15.39 22.78 4.08
C SER A 589 -15.48 21.26 3.95
N LYS A 590 -16.69 20.69 3.92
CA LYS A 590 -16.94 19.24 3.83
C LYS A 590 -17.06 18.69 2.40
N THR A 591 -16.82 19.52 1.39
CA THR A 591 -16.98 19.20 -0.03
C THR A 591 -15.86 18.36 -0.66
N GLY A 592 -14.71 18.22 0.02
CA GLY A 592 -13.52 17.54 -0.51
C GLY A 592 -13.57 16.01 -0.55
N ASN A 593 -14.73 15.37 -0.34
CA ASN A 593 -14.82 13.91 -0.28
C ASN A 593 -14.85 13.26 -1.67
N LYS A 594 -13.68 12.81 -2.15
CA LYS A 594 -13.51 12.13 -3.45
C LYS A 594 -14.44 10.92 -3.65
N ARG A 595 -14.80 10.18 -2.59
CA ARG A 595 -15.71 9.02 -2.69
C ARG A 595 -17.13 9.49 -3.00
N LYS A 596 -17.63 10.50 -2.27
CA LYS A 596 -18.97 11.07 -2.51
C LYS A 596 -19.11 11.72 -3.88
N THR A 597 -18.07 12.40 -4.37
CA THR A 597 -18.04 12.96 -5.73
C THR A 597 -18.18 11.87 -6.80
N LYS A 598 -17.46 10.75 -6.66
CA LYS A 598 -17.58 9.61 -7.58
C LYS A 598 -18.99 9.01 -7.57
N LEU A 599 -19.57 8.83 -6.39
CA LEU A 599 -20.93 8.30 -6.24
C LEU A 599 -21.97 9.24 -6.91
N TYR A 600 -21.89 10.54 -6.61
CA TYR A 600 -22.75 11.56 -7.21
C TYR A 600 -22.67 11.56 -8.74
N ASN A 601 -21.46 11.55 -9.31
CA ASN A 601 -21.26 11.56 -10.76
C ASN A 601 -21.84 10.29 -11.42
N SER A 602 -21.63 9.11 -10.82
CA SER A 602 -22.19 7.84 -11.33
C SER A 602 -23.72 7.88 -11.39
N ILE A 603 -24.37 8.40 -10.34
CA ILE A 603 -25.85 8.50 -10.30
C ILE A 603 -26.35 9.54 -11.30
N LYS A 604 -25.67 10.69 -11.40
CA LYS A 604 -25.96 11.75 -12.37
C LYS A 604 -25.89 11.22 -13.81
N GLU A 605 -24.78 10.60 -14.19
CA GLU A 605 -24.58 10.02 -15.53
C GLU A 605 -25.66 8.98 -15.86
N SER A 606 -25.96 8.07 -14.93
CA SER A 606 -27.02 7.07 -15.11
C SER A 606 -28.41 7.69 -15.31
N LEU A 607 -28.73 8.77 -14.59
CA LEU A 607 -29.99 9.49 -14.76
C LEU A 607 -30.02 10.28 -16.08
N GLN A 608 -28.89 10.85 -16.50
CA GLN A 608 -28.79 11.60 -17.76
C GLN A 608 -29.03 10.69 -18.96
N GLU A 609 -28.39 9.52 -19.00
CA GLU A 609 -28.60 8.54 -20.08
C GLU A 609 -30.07 8.10 -20.20
N LYS A 610 -30.76 7.93 -19.05
CA LYS A 610 -32.18 7.57 -19.03
C LYS A 610 -33.06 8.72 -19.54
N HIS A 611 -32.73 9.95 -19.14
CA HIS A 611 -33.47 11.13 -19.54
C HIS A 611 -33.32 11.41 -21.05
N GLU A 612 -32.09 11.34 -21.57
CA GLU A 612 -31.80 11.51 -23.00
C GLU A 612 -32.53 10.47 -23.87
N LYS A 613 -32.54 9.20 -23.45
CA LYS A 613 -33.31 8.14 -24.14
C LYS A 613 -34.83 8.33 -24.12
N SER A 614 -35.35 9.12 -23.18
CA SER A 614 -36.78 9.38 -23.03
C SER A 614 -37.25 10.65 -23.76
N THR A 615 -36.30 11.45 -24.26
CA THR A 615 -36.55 12.72 -24.97
C THR A 615 -36.31 12.64 -26.48
N ILE A 616 -35.82 11.50 -26.97
CA ILE A 616 -35.73 11.10 -28.38
C ILE A 616 -36.96 10.24 -28.67
#